data_AF-M0MQH2-F1
#
_entry.id   AF-M0MQH2-F1
#
_cell.length_a   1.000
_cell.length_b   1.000
_cell.length_c   1.000
_cell.angle_alpha   90.00
_cell.angle_beta   90.00
_cell.angle_gamma   90.00
#
_symmetry.space_group_name_H-M   'P 1'
#
loop_
_entity.id
_entity.type
_entity.pdbx_description
1 polymer ?
#
loop_
_entity_poly.entity_id
_entity_poly.type
_entity_poly.pdbx_seq_one_letter_code
_entity_poly.pdbx_strand_id
1 'polypeptide(L)'
;MATRTDEAPEFPFGTSPFRHSFIVVLWAVWAALNVNEYVGDAFEFPAFLLALLTGVLLGVALFAWVTRTKHGEKARRLYDDAPLGQQLLVSVVLSVLLIALVFGLDTTDVSPLLLQVAFISVIFGYHQSKFASAYARLE
;
A
#
# COMPACT_ATOMS: atom_id res chain seq x y z
N MET A 1 34.71 -0.06 16.29
CA MET A 1 33.79 1.03 15.90
C MET A 1 33.39 0.73 14.47
N ALA A 2 32.27 0.01 14.27
CA ALA A 2 31.85 -0.43 12.95
C ALA A 2 31.24 0.76 12.21
N THR A 3 31.80 1.08 11.05
CA THR A 3 31.25 2.00 10.05
C THR A 3 29.81 1.60 9.76
N ARG A 4 28.86 2.33 10.34
CA ARG A 4 27.44 2.26 10.01
C ARG A 4 27.34 2.82 8.60
N THR A 5 27.31 1.94 7.61
CA THR A 5 26.95 2.31 6.24
C THR A 5 25.54 2.89 6.32
N ASP A 6 25.43 4.19 6.06
CA ASP A 6 24.17 4.86 5.75
C ASP A 6 23.65 4.24 4.45
N GLU A 7 23.00 3.09 4.57
CA GLU A 7 22.25 2.48 3.49
C GLU A 7 21.09 3.42 3.18
N ALA A 8 21.29 4.25 2.16
CA ALA A 8 20.24 5.04 1.55
C ALA A 8 19.04 4.10 1.33
N PRO A 9 17.85 4.40 1.89
CA PRO A 9 16.75 3.47 1.90
C PRO A 9 16.47 3.01 0.47
N GLU A 10 16.60 1.70 0.21
CA GLU A 10 16.33 1.15 -1.11
C GLU A 10 14.84 1.32 -1.42
N PHE A 11 14.54 2.29 -2.28
CA PHE A 11 13.20 2.57 -2.76
C PHE A 11 12.96 1.81 -4.07
N PRO A 12 11.88 1.03 -4.20
CA PRO A 12 11.62 0.23 -5.41
C PRO A 12 11.35 1.07 -6.68
N PHE A 13 11.30 2.41 -6.60
CA PHE A 13 10.95 3.30 -7.71
C PHE A 13 12.01 4.37 -8.07
N GLY A 14 13.25 4.24 -7.60
CA GLY A 14 14.34 5.13 -8.01
C GLY A 14 14.16 6.58 -7.54
N THR A 15 14.79 6.89 -6.40
CA THR A 15 15.45 8.17 -6.05
C THR A 15 15.00 9.45 -6.78
N SER A 16 13.91 10.05 -6.30
CA SER A 16 13.79 11.52 -6.18
C SER A 16 12.55 11.88 -5.36
N PRO A 17 12.62 12.82 -4.40
CA PRO A 17 11.42 13.38 -3.76
C PRO A 17 10.39 13.86 -4.80
N PHE A 18 10.86 14.32 -5.96
CA PHE A 18 10.03 14.71 -7.09
C PHE A 18 9.19 13.56 -7.65
N ARG A 19 9.77 12.35 -7.80
CA ARG A 19 9.03 11.16 -8.27
C ARG A 19 7.99 10.71 -7.27
N HIS A 20 8.31 10.76 -5.97
CA HIS A 20 7.36 10.44 -4.91
C HIS A 20 6.19 11.42 -4.91
N SER A 21 6.46 12.73 -4.96
CA SER A 21 5.43 13.75 -5.09
C SER A 21 4.58 13.57 -6.35
N PHE A 22 5.20 13.25 -7.49
CA PHE A 22 4.48 12.95 -8.74
C PHE A 22 3.54 11.75 -8.60
N ILE A 23 4.00 10.66 -7.95
CA ILE A 23 3.20 9.46 -7.69
C ILE A 23 2.02 9.77 -6.74
N VAL A 24 2.22 10.61 -5.73
CA VAL A 24 1.15 11.07 -4.82
C VAL A 24 0.10 11.87 -5.57
N VAL A 25 0.55 12.82 -6.40
CA VAL A 25 -0.35 13.65 -7.21
C VAL A 25 -1.14 12.75 -8.18
N LEU A 26 -0.48 11.79 -8.83
CA LEU A 26 -1.14 10.85 -9.73
C LEU A 26 -2.21 10.01 -9.01
N TRP A 27 -1.93 9.55 -7.79
CA TRP A 27 -2.91 8.84 -6.96
C TRP A 27 -4.08 9.72 -6.54
N ALA A 28 -3.83 10.98 -6.16
CA ALA A 28 -4.89 11.92 -5.81
C ALA A 28 -5.79 12.22 -7.02
N VAL A 29 -5.20 12.40 -8.20
CA VAL A 29 -5.94 12.56 -9.47
C VAL A 29 -6.74 11.31 -9.79
N TRP A 30 -6.15 10.12 -9.67
CA TRP A 30 -6.83 8.85 -9.89
C TRP A 30 -8.03 8.68 -8.94
N ALA A 31 -7.85 8.99 -7.64
CA ALA A 31 -8.92 8.91 -6.65
C ALA A 31 -10.06 9.90 -6.99
N ALA A 32 -9.72 11.13 -7.39
CA ALA A 32 -10.71 12.14 -7.78
C ALA A 32 -11.51 11.73 -9.03
N LEU A 33 -10.85 11.13 -10.02
CA LEU A 33 -11.52 10.61 -11.22
C LEU A 33 -12.46 9.44 -10.89
N ASN A 34 -12.02 8.51 -10.03
CA ASN A 34 -12.87 7.38 -9.62
C ASN A 34 -14.10 7.83 -8.82
N VAL A 35 -13.95 8.86 -7.97
CA VAL A 35 -15.09 9.49 -7.31
C VAL A 35 -16.05 10.07 -8.35
N ASN A 36 -15.55 10.88 -9.28
CA ASN A 36 -16.41 11.58 -10.23
C ASN A 36 -17.17 10.62 -11.16
N GLU A 37 -16.54 9.52 -11.56
CA GLU A 37 -17.07 8.58 -12.54
C GLU A 37 -17.97 7.49 -11.93
N TYR A 38 -17.70 7.06 -10.69
CA TYR A 38 -18.34 5.86 -10.12
C TYR A 38 -19.05 6.08 -8.78
N VAL A 39 -19.01 7.29 -8.22
CA VAL A 39 -19.71 7.64 -6.98
C VAL A 39 -20.84 8.60 -7.35
N GLY A 40 -22.01 8.03 -7.65
CA GLY A 40 -23.14 8.76 -8.24
C GLY A 40 -23.95 9.56 -7.21
N ASP A 41 -23.97 9.11 -5.95
CA ASP A 41 -24.81 9.67 -4.90
C ASP A 41 -24.06 10.09 -3.62
N ALA A 42 -24.63 11.04 -2.88
CA ALA A 42 -24.07 11.60 -1.65
C ALA A 42 -23.80 10.58 -0.52
N PHE A 43 -24.40 9.38 -0.59
CA PHE A 43 -24.17 8.28 0.36
C PHE A 43 -22.96 7.40 -0.02
N GLU A 44 -22.63 7.30 -1.30
CA GLU A 44 -21.50 6.51 -1.79
C GLU A 44 -20.17 7.25 -1.55
N PHE A 45 -20.20 8.58 -1.56
CA PHE A 45 -19.02 9.41 -1.34
C PHE A 45 -18.38 9.22 0.06
N PRO A 46 -19.14 9.22 1.17
CA PRO A 46 -18.63 8.84 2.48
C PRO A 46 -18.05 7.42 2.50
N ALA A 47 -18.69 6.44 1.86
CA ALA A 47 -18.20 5.08 1.80
C ALA A 47 -16.86 4.99 1.04
N PHE A 48 -16.74 5.73 -0.07
CA PHE A 48 -15.50 5.86 -0.84
C PHE A 48 -14.38 6.49 0.00
N LEU A 49 -14.66 7.60 0.67
CA LEU A 49 -13.68 8.27 1.54
C LEU A 49 -13.23 7.36 2.69
N LEU A 50 -14.16 6.64 3.30
CA LEU A 50 -13.85 5.66 4.35
C LEU A 50 -12.99 4.52 3.82
N ALA A 51 -13.29 4.00 2.63
CA ALA A 51 -12.47 2.96 1.99
C ALA A 51 -11.04 3.45 1.72
N LEU A 52 -10.90 4.67 1.18
CA LEU A 52 -9.62 5.31 0.92
C LEU A 52 -8.82 5.51 2.21
N LEU A 53 -9.44 6.09 3.24
CA LEU A 53 -8.82 6.32 4.55
C LEU A 53 -8.40 5.00 5.21
N THR A 54 -9.30 4.02 5.24
CA THR A 54 -9.05 2.71 5.87
C THR A 54 -7.91 2.00 5.16
N GLY A 55 -7.86 2.05 3.82
CA GLY A 55 -6.76 1.54 3.04
C GLY A 55 -5.43 2.19 3.39
N VAL A 56 -5.36 3.52 3.39
CA VAL A 56 -4.14 4.26 3.77
C VAL A 56 -3.68 3.88 5.18
N LEU A 57 -4.59 3.89 6.16
CA LEU A 57 -4.27 3.56 7.55
C LEU A 57 -3.80 2.12 7.71
N LEU A 58 -4.41 1.17 7.00
CA LEU A 58 -3.97 -0.23 7.00
C LEU A 58 -2.57 -0.36 6.38
N GLY A 59 -2.27 0.36 5.30
CA GLY A 59 -0.92 0.42 4.72
C GLY A 59 0.14 0.95 5.70
N VAL A 60 -0.20 2.02 6.43
CA VAL A 60 0.64 2.58 7.50
C VAL A 60 0.83 1.57 8.63
N ALA A 61 -0.25 0.89 9.05
CA ALA A 61 -0.21 -0.13 10.10
C ALA A 61 0.65 -1.33 9.70
N LEU A 62 0.54 -1.82 8.46
CA LEU A 62 1.39 -2.88 7.92
C LEU A 62 2.85 -2.46 7.92
N PHE A 63 3.16 -1.24 7.50
CA PHE A 63 4.52 -0.71 7.56
C PHE A 63 5.04 -0.65 9.01
N ALA A 64 4.25 -0.12 9.93
CA ALA A 64 4.60 -0.07 11.35
C ALA A 64 4.81 -1.48 11.92
N TRP A 65 3.97 -2.45 11.55
CA TRP A 65 4.10 -3.83 11.99
C TRP A 65 5.39 -4.48 11.47
N VAL A 66 5.69 -4.34 10.18
CA VAL A 66 6.91 -4.88 9.55
C VAL A 66 8.17 -4.25 10.13
N THR A 67 8.14 -2.96 10.49
CA THR A 67 9.34 -2.23 10.95
C THR A 67 9.53 -2.21 12.46
N ARG A 68 8.45 -2.33 13.24
CA ARG A 68 8.51 -2.19 14.71
C ARG A 68 8.34 -3.51 15.46
N THR A 69 8.00 -4.61 14.79
CA THR A 69 7.80 -5.92 15.44
C THR A 69 8.80 -6.96 14.96
N LYS A 70 9.28 -7.82 15.88
CA LYS A 70 10.18 -8.94 15.56
C LYS A 70 9.55 -9.96 14.60
N HIS A 71 8.24 -10.17 14.70
CA HIS A 71 7.50 -11.08 13.83
C HIS A 71 7.41 -10.53 12.40
N GLY A 72 7.12 -9.23 12.24
CA GLY A 72 7.09 -8.57 10.95
C GLY A 72 8.47 -8.53 10.27
N GLU A 73 9.52 -8.26 11.04
CA GLU A 73 10.91 -8.30 10.54
C GLU A 73 11.31 -9.72 10.07
N LYS A 74 10.93 -10.76 10.83
CA LYS A 74 11.16 -12.16 10.45
C LYS A 74 10.39 -12.54 9.18
N ALA A 75 9.13 -12.12 9.06
CA ALA A 75 8.31 -12.37 7.88
C ALA A 75 8.88 -11.69 6.63
N ARG A 76 9.36 -10.44 6.78
CA ARG A 76 10.04 -9.72 5.70
C ARG A 76 11.33 -10.41 5.27
N ARG A 77 12.19 -10.83 6.20
CA ARG A 77 13.42 -11.58 5.87
C ARG A 77 13.10 -12.88 5.14
N LEU A 78 12.11 -13.63 5.61
CA LEU A 78 11.68 -14.87 4.95
C LEU A 78 11.18 -14.63 3.51
N TYR A 79 10.57 -13.48 3.25
CA TYR A 79 10.16 -13.10 1.90
C TYR A 79 11.36 -12.66 1.05
N ASP A 80 12.21 -11.78 1.58
CA ASP A 80 13.36 -11.21 0.87
C ASP A 80 14.43 -12.28 0.55
N ASP A 81 14.62 -13.26 1.44
CA ASP A 81 15.54 -14.40 1.27
C ASP A 81 14.99 -15.52 0.37
N ALA A 82 13.70 -15.47 0.01
CA ALA A 82 13.09 -16.48 -0.85
C ALA A 82 13.53 -16.30 -2.31
N PRO A 83 13.78 -17.39 -3.07
CA PRO A 83 14.06 -17.29 -4.50
C PRO A 83 12.93 -16.56 -5.24
N LEU A 84 13.28 -15.77 -6.27
CA LEU A 84 12.34 -14.96 -7.08
C LEU A 84 11.06 -15.70 -7.49
N GLY A 85 11.18 -16.99 -7.83
CA GLY A 85 10.02 -17.82 -8.17
C GLY A 85 9.04 -18.00 -7.01
N GLN A 86 9.51 -18.14 -5.78
CA GLN A 86 8.67 -18.23 -4.58
C GLN A 86 8.09 -16.87 -4.18
N GLN A 87 8.84 -15.78 -4.35
CA GLN A 87 8.30 -14.42 -4.14
C GLN A 87 7.14 -14.12 -5.08
N LEU A 88 7.28 -14.48 -6.37
CA LEU A 88 6.20 -14.38 -7.35
C LEU A 88 5.03 -15.28 -6.97
N LEU A 89 5.28 -16.52 -6.54
CA LEU A 89 4.21 -17.45 -6.15
C LEU A 89 3.44 -16.95 -4.93
N VAL A 90 4.13 -16.42 -3.91
CA VAL A 90 3.52 -15.77 -2.75
C VAL A 90 2.70 -14.54 -3.17
N SER A 91 3.23 -13.71 -4.06
CA SER A 91 2.52 -12.55 -4.62
C SER A 91 1.26 -12.96 -5.38
N VAL A 92 1.35 -14.02 -6.19
CA VAL A 92 0.22 -14.58 -6.94
C VAL A 92 -0.82 -15.19 -5.99
N VAL A 93 -0.41 -15.95 -4.98
CA VAL A 93 -1.33 -16.54 -3.99
C VAL A 93 -2.06 -15.45 -3.20
N LEU A 94 -1.35 -14.41 -2.77
CA LEU A 94 -1.96 -13.24 -2.14
C LEU A 94 -2.92 -12.53 -3.10
N SER A 95 -2.55 -12.39 -4.38
CA SER A 95 -3.42 -11.79 -5.42
C SER A 95 -4.67 -12.62 -5.67
N VAL A 96 -4.57 -13.96 -5.65
CA VAL A 96 -5.72 -14.87 -5.82
C VAL A 96 -6.65 -14.78 -4.62
N LEU A 97 -6.12 -14.73 -3.39
CA LEU A 97 -6.92 -14.50 -2.19
C LEU A 97 -7.64 -13.15 -2.24
N LEU A 98 -6.97 -12.11 -2.77
CA LEU A 98 -7.56 -10.80 -2.98
C LEU A 98 -8.67 -10.82 -4.04
N ILE A 99 -8.45 -11.49 -5.18
CA ILE A 99 -9.47 -11.66 -6.22
C ILE A 99 -10.67 -12.45 -5.68
N ALA A 100 -10.43 -13.50 -4.90
CA ALA A 100 -11.47 -14.29 -4.25
C ALA A 100 -12.24 -13.47 -3.21
N LEU A 101 -11.57 -12.58 -2.46
CA LEU A 101 -12.20 -11.65 -1.54
C LEU A 101 -13.06 -10.62 -2.29
N VAL A 102 -12.59 -10.10 -3.42
CA VAL A 102 -13.36 -9.19 -4.30
C VAL A 102 -14.62 -9.90 -4.80
N PHE A 103 -14.49 -11.11 -5.35
CA PHE A 103 -15.63 -11.91 -5.83
C PHE A 103 -16.59 -12.30 -4.70
N GLY A 104 -16.08 -12.64 -3.52
CA GLY A 104 -16.91 -12.98 -2.37
C GLY A 104 -17.59 -11.80 -1.69
N LEU A 105 -17.14 -10.57 -1.98
CA LEU A 105 -17.77 -9.34 -1.50
C LEU A 105 -18.78 -8.77 -2.51
N ASP A 106 -18.54 -9.00 -3.81
CA ASP A 106 -19.50 -8.74 -4.88
C ASP A 106 -20.82 -9.52 -4.66
N THR A 107 -20.76 -10.72 -4.10
CA THR A 107 -21.94 -11.49 -3.68
C THR A 107 -22.65 -10.95 -2.43
N THR A 108 -22.08 -9.94 -1.76
CA THR A 108 -22.64 -9.30 -0.55
C THR A 108 -23.11 -7.85 -0.78
N ASP A 109 -23.33 -7.45 -2.04
CA ASP A 109 -23.71 -6.07 -2.43
C ASP A 109 -22.69 -4.98 -2.01
N VAL A 110 -21.46 -5.38 -1.65
CA VAL A 110 -20.37 -4.42 -1.38
C VAL A 110 -19.74 -4.04 -2.70
N SER A 111 -19.83 -2.75 -3.05
CA SER A 111 -19.28 -2.24 -4.31
C SER A 111 -17.80 -2.65 -4.49
N PRO A 112 -17.46 -3.41 -5.54
CA PRO A 112 -16.10 -3.88 -5.79
C PRO A 112 -15.12 -2.73 -5.99
N LEU A 113 -15.63 -1.55 -6.39
CA LEU A 113 -14.86 -0.32 -6.46
C LEU A 113 -14.29 0.09 -5.10
N LEU A 114 -15.09 0.04 -4.03
CA LEU A 114 -14.66 0.42 -2.69
C LEU A 114 -13.49 -0.45 -2.22
N LEU A 115 -13.52 -1.73 -2.57
CA LEU A 115 -12.46 -2.66 -2.23
C LEU A 115 -11.18 -2.40 -3.03
N GLN A 116 -11.30 -2.11 -4.34
CA GLN A 116 -10.17 -1.72 -5.17
C GLN A 116 -9.53 -0.43 -4.65
N VAL A 117 -10.35 0.57 -4.27
CA VAL A 117 -9.91 1.83 -3.70
C VAL A 117 -9.19 1.62 -2.38
N ALA A 118 -9.76 0.81 -1.47
CA ALA A 118 -9.10 0.47 -0.21
C ALA A 118 -7.76 -0.23 -0.47
N PHE A 119 -7.73 -1.22 -1.36
CA PHE A 119 -6.52 -1.99 -1.65
C PHE A 119 -5.39 -1.15 -2.26
N ILE A 120 -5.71 -0.35 -3.28
CA ILE A 120 -4.74 0.57 -3.89
C ILE A 120 -4.23 1.53 -2.80
N SER A 121 -5.12 2.05 -1.96
CA SER A 121 -4.76 2.94 -0.86
C SER A 121 -3.85 2.29 0.20
N VAL A 122 -3.93 0.96 0.43
CA VAL A 122 -2.97 0.22 1.27
C VAL A 122 -1.56 0.31 0.71
N ILE A 123 -1.40 0.08 -0.59
CA ILE A 123 -0.10 0.15 -1.26
C ILE A 123 0.49 1.56 -1.09
N PHE A 124 -0.30 2.59 -1.38
CA PHE A 124 0.12 3.97 -1.21
C PHE A 124 0.45 4.33 0.24
N GLY A 125 -0.38 3.93 1.21
CA GLY A 125 -0.13 4.17 2.63
C GLY A 125 1.18 3.53 3.13
N TYR A 126 1.47 2.31 2.68
CA TYR A 126 2.73 1.62 2.98
C TYR A 126 3.93 2.37 2.40
N HIS A 127 3.87 2.76 1.11
CA HIS A 127 4.95 3.49 0.45
C HIS A 127 5.16 4.90 1.02
N GLN A 128 4.08 5.63 1.35
CA GLN A 128 4.15 6.92 2.04
C GLN A 128 4.87 6.80 3.38
N SER A 129 4.52 5.79 4.17
CA SER A 129 5.13 5.56 5.48
C SER A 129 6.61 5.24 5.36
N LYS A 130 6.99 4.41 4.38
CA LYS A 130 8.39 4.12 4.07
C LYS A 130 9.15 5.39 3.68
N PHE A 131 8.60 6.22 2.81
CA PHE A 131 9.19 7.50 2.41
C PHE A 131 9.35 8.46 3.61
N ALA A 132 8.28 8.70 4.37
CA ALA A 132 8.32 9.59 5.55
C ALA A 132 9.38 9.14 6.56
N SER A 133 9.47 7.83 6.83
CA SER A 133 10.46 7.27 7.77
C SER A 133 11.91 7.41 7.32
N ALA A 134 12.14 7.51 6.01
CA ALA A 134 13.46 7.68 5.42
C ALA A 134 13.95 9.13 5.52
N TYR A 135 13.07 10.10 5.23
CA TYR A 135 13.41 11.52 5.33
C TYR A 135 13.48 12.00 6.77
N ALA A 136 12.66 11.45 7.68
CA ALA A 136 12.78 11.74 9.12
C ALA A 136 14.11 11.29 9.75
N ARG A 137 14.95 10.53 9.03
CA ARG A 137 16.30 10.14 9.48
C ARG A 137 17.41 11.05 8.93
N LEU A 138 17.08 11.96 8.01
CA LEU A 138 18.01 12.91 7.40
C LEU A 138 18.01 14.28 8.10
N GLU A 139 17.01 14.53 8.95
CA GLU A 139 16.95 15.64 9.91
C GLU A 139 17.61 15.25 11.25
#